data_AF-A0A3Q4MD92-F1
#
_entry.id   AF-A0A3Q4MD92-F1
#
_cell.length_a   1.000
_cell.length_b   1.000
_cell.length_c   1.000
_cell.angle_alpha   90.00
_cell.angle_beta   90.00
_cell.angle_gamma   90.00
#
_symmetry.space_group_name_H-M   'P 1'
#
loop_
_entity.id
_entity.type
_entity.pdbx_description
1 polymer ?
#
loop_
_entity_poly.entity_id
_entity_poly.type
_entity_poly.pdbx_seq_one_letter_code
_entity_poly.pdbx_strand_id
1 'polypeptide(L)' 'MANPLRSEVFRLYKNLLYLGREYPKGGDYFRDRLRAAFARNKAVEDPEQIKALIARGEYV' A
#
# COMPACT_ATOMS: atom_id res chain seq x y z
N MET A 1 18.67 0.42 13.39
CA MET A 1 18.61 0.91 12.01
C MET A 1 17.18 0.84 11.54
N ALA A 2 16.51 1.99 11.37
CA ALA A 2 15.13 2.03 10.87
C ALA A 2 15.12 1.55 9.43
N ASN A 3 14.37 0.49 9.12
CA ASN A 3 14.26 -0.06 7.77
C ASN A 3 13.58 1.00 6.87
N PRO A 4 14.32 1.71 5.98
CA PRO A 4 13.83 2.92 5.31
C PRO A 4 12.57 2.64 4.48
N LEU A 5 12.48 1.41 3.93
CA LEU A 5 11.34 0.94 3.16
C LEU A 5 10.06 0.81 3.98
N ARG A 6 10.13 0.51 5.28
CA ARG A 6 8.92 0.41 6.13
C ARG A 6 8.21 1.76 6.26
N SER A 7 8.97 2.86 6.30
CA SER A 7 8.40 4.21 6.38
C SER A 7 7.66 4.57 5.09
N GLU A 8 8.25 4.27 3.93
CA GLU A 8 7.64 4.51 2.62
C GLU A 8 6.37 3.68 2.42
N VAL A 9 6.40 2.39 2.73
CA VAL A 9 5.22 1.51 2.69
C VAL A 9 4.10 2.06 3.56
N PHE A 10 4.42 2.57 4.75
CA PHE A 10 3.43 3.12 5.67
C PHE A 10 2.85 4.46 5.17
N ARG A 11 3.68 5.31 4.56
CA ARG A 11 3.23 6.55 3.93
C ARG A 11 2.29 6.26 2.77
N LEU A 12 2.66 5.32 1.89
CA LEU A 12 1.84 4.89 0.78
C LEU A 12 0.49 4.35 1.25
N TYR A 13 0.48 3.47 2.26
CA TYR A 13 -0.75 2.92 2.83
C TYR A 13 -1.71 4.01 3.33
N LYS A 14 -1.19 5.04 4.02
CA LYS A 14 -2.01 6.17 4.49
C LYS A 14 -2.54 7.01 3.34
N ASN A 15 -1.71 7.30 2.33
CA ASN A 15 -2.11 8.08 1.16
C ASN A 15 -3.23 7.38 0.39
N LEU A 16 -3.07 6.08 0.10
CA LEU A 16 -4.08 5.28 -0.58
C LEU A 16 -5.35 5.17 0.25
N LEU A 17 -5.25 4.98 1.57
CA LEU A 17 -6.42 4.95 2.44
C LEU A 17 -7.19 6.29 2.44
N TYR A 18 -6.48 7.42 2.35
CA TYR A 18 -7.09 8.74 2.26
C TYR A 18 -7.82 8.93 0.92
N LEU A 19 -7.15 8.63 -0.20
CA LEU A 19 -7.76 8.69 -1.54
C LEU A 19 -8.96 7.75 -1.68
N GLY A 20 -8.87 6.57 -1.07
CA GLY A 20 -9.94 5.58 -1.05
C GLY A 20 -11.21 6.01 -0.31
N ARG A 21 -11.18 7.08 0.50
CA ARG A 21 -12.38 7.53 1.23
C ARG A 21 -13.48 8.05 0.31
N GLU A 22 -13.08 8.69 -0.78
CA GLU A 22 -14.00 9.25 -1.78
C GLU A 22 -14.28 8.25 -2.91
N TYR A 23 -13.86 6.98 -2.75
CA TYR A 23 -14.00 5.99 -3.80
C TYR A 23 -15.49 5.74 -4.10
N PRO A 24 -15.90 5.70 -5.39
CA PRO A 24 -17.32 5.62 -5.78
C PRO A 24 -18.09 4.41 -5.21
N LYS A 25 -17.37 3.33 -4.88
CA LYS A 25 -17.93 2.10 -4.29
C LYS A 25 -17.94 2.10 -2.76
N GLY A 26 -17.54 3.21 -2.13
CA GLY A 26 -17.39 3.35 -0.68
C GLY A 26 -15.97 3.08 -0.19
N GLY A 27 -15.58 3.78 0.87
CA GLY A 27 -14.25 3.67 1.47
C GLY A 27 -13.93 2.28 2.03
N ASP A 28 -14.94 1.55 2.51
CA ASP A 28 -14.75 0.19 3.02
C ASP A 28 -14.36 -0.80 1.92
N TYR A 29 -14.98 -0.68 0.73
CA TYR A 29 -14.65 -1.51 -0.43
C TYR A 29 -13.19 -1.32 -0.86
N PHE A 30 -12.73 -0.06 -0.90
CA PHE A 30 -11.35 0.25 -1.23
C PHE A 30 -10.38 -0.23 -0.13
N ARG A 31 -10.76 -0.04 1.14
CA ARG A 31 -9.95 -0.44 2.29
C ARG A 31 -9.72 -1.96 2.33
N ASP A 32 -10.74 -2.76 2.05
CA ASP A 32 -10.60 -4.22 2.03
C ASP A 32 -9.68 -4.69 0.90
N ARG A 33 -9.80 -4.08 -0.28
CA ARG A 33 -8.91 -4.32 -1.44
C ARG A 33 -7.47 -3.94 -1.13
N LEU A 34 -7.27 -2.76 -0.54
CA LEU A 34 -5.96 -2.27 -0.10
C LEU A 34 -5.35 -3.26 0.91
N ARG A 35 -6.10 -3.64 1.94
CA ARG A 35 -5.63 -4.57 2.97
C ARG A 35 -5.28 -5.93 2.38
N ALA A 36 -6.08 -6.46 1.47
CA ALA A 36 -5.80 -7.71 0.78
C ALA A 36 -4.51 -7.63 -0.06
N ALA A 37 -4.29 -6.53 -0.78
CA ALA A 37 -3.07 -6.32 -1.56
C ALA A 37 -1.81 -6.29 -0.68
N PHE A 38 -1.84 -5.57 0.44
CA PHE A 38 -0.71 -5.51 1.37
C PHE A 38 -0.50 -6.85 2.10
N ALA A 39 -1.58 -7.57 2.44
CA ALA A 39 -1.50 -8.89 3.06
C ALA A 39 -0.84 -9.92 2.12
N ARG A 40 -1.19 -9.91 0.83
CA ARG A 40 -0.58 -10.80 -0.18
C ARG A 40 0.92 -10.57 -0.35
N ASN A 41 1.38 -9.34 -0.16
CA ASN A 41 2.79 -8.97 -0.31
C ASN A 41 3.56 -8.94 1.03
N LYS A 42 2.95 -9.36 2.15
CA LYS A 42 3.57 -9.33 3.49
C LYS A 42 4.83 -10.20 3.60
N ALA A 43 4.90 -11.28 2.81
CA ALA A 43 6.03 -12.20 2.79
C ALA A 43 7.18 -11.75 1.86
N VAL A 44 7.03 -10.60 1.18
CA VAL A 44 8.08 -10.05 0.33
C VAL A 44 9.11 -9.34 1.23
N GLU A 45 10.29 -9.91 1.31
CA GLU A 45 11.43 -9.35 2.07
C GLU A 45 12.47 -8.68 1.16
N ASP A 46 12.36 -8.91 -0.15
CA ASP A 46 13.26 -8.37 -1.15
C ASP A 46 13.07 -6.85 -1.33
N PRO A 47 14.11 -6.03 -1.13
CA PRO A 47 14.01 -4.58 -1.17
C PRO A 47 13.72 -4.02 -2.56
N GLU A 48 14.12 -4.69 -3.65
CA GLU A 48 13.79 -4.25 -5.02
C GLU A 48 12.33 -4.55 -5.34
N GLN A 49 11.83 -5.71 -4.95
CA GLN A 49 10.41 -6.04 -5.11
C GLN A 49 9.52 -5.10 -4.30
N ILE A 50 9.92 -4.74 -3.07
CA ILE A 50 9.18 -3.77 -2.24
C ILE A 50 9.11 -2.42 -2.97
N LYS A 51 10.21 -1.92 -3.55
CA LYS A 51 10.21 -0.67 -4.32
C LYS A 51 9.30 -0.74 -5.55
N ALA A 52 9.32 -1.86 -6.29
CA ALA A 52 8.45 -2.06 -7.44
C ALA A 52 6.96 -2.08 -7.04
N LEU A 53 6.62 -2.69 -5.90
CA LEU A 53 5.27 -2.71 -5.36
C LEU A 53 4.81 -1.32 -4.87
N ILE A 54 5.71 -0.57 -4.24
CA ILE A 54 5.44 0.83 -3.85
C ILE A 54 5.14 1.66 -5.08
N ALA A 55 6.00 1.60 -6.10
CA ALA A 55 5.81 2.33 -7.36
C ALA A 55 4.46 1.98 -7.98
N ARG A 56 4.10 0.68 -8.05
CA ARG A 56 2.80 0.25 -8.57
C ARG A 56 1.62 0.83 -7.79
N GLY A 57 1.75 1.00 -6.48
CA GLY A 57 0.73 1.61 -5.64
C GLY A 57 0.57 3.11 -5.84
N GLU A 58 1.59 3.84 -6.31
CA GLU A 58 1.51 5.27 -6.60
C GLU A 58 0.75 5.59 -7.90
N TYR A 59 0.56 4.60 -8.79
CA TYR A 59 -0.15 4.75 -10.08
C TYR A 59 -1.63 4.31 -10.06
N VAL A 60 -2.21 4.00 -8.89
CA VAL A 60 -3.61 3.56 -8.72
C VAL A 60 -4.52 4.73 -8.38
#